data_AF-A0A3S1CL70-F1
#
_entry.id   AF-A0A3S1CL70-F1
#
_cell.length_a   1.000
_cell.length_b   1.000
_cell.length_c   1.000
_cell.angle_alpha   90.00
_cell.angle_beta   90.00
_cell.angle_gamma   90.00
#
_symmetry.space_group_name_H-M   'P 1'
#
loop_
_entity.id
_entity.type
_entity.pdbx_description
1 polymer ?
#
loop_
_entity_poly.entity_id
_entity_poly.type
_entity_poly.pdbx_seq_one_letter_code
_entity_poly.pdbx_strand_id
1 'polypeptide(L)'
;MKIKHFYQVSSLLIAGLVLSNFGTVSASINSSQTLQQLNSNTVVGIKKIAANPEDCIAFNPNSTAVKQVNGSWKIVENGNHWMFDFGAKKDEATRAFQVIKQYGMNKSCFVGRPQPSFKYLLKNDNAPVGAIRGEDCVAFNPATTTLSKINNRWKIVDGSHWMFDFNTNEAEAKQSLEIIKKYKFTRSCFVGRPDPSFTYLRK
;
A
#
# COMPACT_ATOMS: atom_id res chain seq x y z
N MET A 1 -53.67 4.64 -16.80
CA MET A 1 -54.48 3.40 -16.88
C MET A 1 -55.17 3.35 -18.24
N LYS A 2 -54.59 2.62 -19.19
CA LYS A 2 -55.23 2.17 -20.42
C LYS A 2 -54.78 0.73 -20.64
N ILE A 3 -55.76 -0.11 -20.93
CA ILE A 3 -55.75 -1.57 -20.90
C ILE A 3 -56.12 -2.04 -22.32
N LYS A 4 -55.64 -3.25 -22.69
CA LYS A 4 -56.13 -4.17 -23.78
C LYS A 4 -55.75 -3.80 -25.24
N HIS A 5 -55.47 -4.69 -26.20
CA HIS A 5 -55.65 -6.14 -26.44
C HIS A 5 -54.59 -6.60 -27.49
N PHE A 6 -53.82 -7.68 -27.30
CA PHE A 6 -53.95 -9.02 -27.92
C PHE A 6 -54.70 -9.12 -29.28
N TYR A 7 -54.00 -9.50 -30.35
CA TYR A 7 -54.48 -10.40 -31.41
C TYR A 7 -53.34 -11.17 -32.10
N GLN A 8 -53.51 -12.50 -32.09
CA GLN A 8 -52.92 -13.60 -32.90
C GLN A 8 -53.40 -13.43 -34.37
N VAL A 9 -52.82 -13.97 -35.47
CA VAL A 9 -52.60 -15.38 -35.88
C VAL A 9 -51.68 -15.44 -37.14
N SER A 10 -50.88 -16.53 -37.21
CA SER A 10 -50.27 -17.37 -38.28
C SER A 10 -50.53 -17.09 -39.79
N SER A 11 -49.79 -17.54 -40.83
CA SER A 11 -48.82 -18.63 -41.11
C SER A 11 -48.05 -18.24 -42.41
N LEU A 12 -46.81 -18.67 -42.71
CA LEU A 12 -46.53 -19.87 -43.54
C LEU A 12 -45.01 -20.18 -43.64
N LEU A 13 -44.71 -21.46 -43.35
CA LEU A 13 -43.59 -22.35 -43.69
C LEU A 13 -42.64 -21.96 -44.85
N ILE A 14 -41.32 -22.17 -44.65
CA ILE A 14 -40.51 -23.10 -45.45
C ILE A 14 -39.53 -23.85 -44.53
N ALA A 15 -39.44 -25.15 -44.77
CA ALA A 15 -38.72 -26.18 -44.05
C ALA A 15 -37.18 -26.09 -44.15
N GLY A 16 -36.52 -26.57 -43.10
CA GLY A 16 -35.11 -26.92 -43.11
C GLY A 16 -34.81 -27.90 -41.98
N LEU A 17 -34.87 -29.21 -42.28
CA LEU A 17 -34.38 -30.27 -41.41
C LEU A 17 -32.86 -30.15 -41.25
N VAL A 18 -32.36 -30.15 -40.01
CA VAL A 18 -31.17 -30.94 -39.66
C VAL A 18 -31.34 -31.49 -38.24
N LEU A 19 -31.37 -32.82 -38.17
CA LEU A 19 -31.29 -33.63 -36.95
C LEU A 19 -29.89 -33.55 -36.34
N SER A 20 -29.78 -33.39 -35.02
CA SER A 20 -28.97 -34.31 -34.20
C SER A 20 -29.04 -34.00 -32.70
N ASN A 21 -29.63 -34.97 -31.98
CA ASN A 21 -29.32 -35.46 -30.64
C ASN A 21 -28.75 -34.52 -29.57
N PHE A 22 -29.59 -34.23 -28.58
CA PHE A 22 -29.14 -33.96 -27.21
C PHE A 22 -28.73 -35.28 -26.54
N GLY A 23 -27.42 -35.48 -26.37
CA GLY A 23 -26.87 -36.45 -25.43
C GLY A 23 -26.28 -35.72 -24.23
N THR A 24 -26.88 -35.91 -23.05
CA THR A 24 -26.28 -35.50 -21.78
C THR A 24 -25.07 -36.38 -21.49
N VAL A 25 -23.88 -35.79 -21.37
CA VAL A 25 -22.72 -36.48 -20.80
C VAL A 25 -22.36 -35.77 -19.48
N SER A 26 -22.72 -36.41 -18.37
CA SER A 26 -22.04 -36.19 -17.10
C SER A 26 -20.74 -36.99 -17.15
N ALA A 27 -19.59 -36.30 -17.10
CA ALA A 27 -18.30 -36.93 -16.92
C ALA A 27 -17.54 -36.23 -15.80
N SER A 28 -17.32 -36.96 -14.72
CA SER A 28 -16.43 -36.64 -13.60
C SER A 28 -14.99 -36.52 -14.09
N ILE A 29 -14.32 -35.41 -13.76
CA ILE A 29 -12.92 -35.19 -14.17
C ILE A 29 -12.00 -35.84 -13.13
N ASN A 30 -11.39 -36.97 -13.50
CA ASN A 30 -10.26 -37.54 -12.77
C ASN A 30 -9.00 -36.72 -13.09
N SER A 31 -8.40 -36.14 -12.04
CA SER A 31 -7.18 -35.33 -12.13
C SER A 31 -5.95 -36.21 -12.30
N SER A 32 -5.58 -36.55 -13.53
CA SER A 32 -4.21 -36.92 -13.92
C SER A 32 -4.14 -37.05 -15.43
N GLN A 33 -3.16 -36.39 -16.04
CA GLN A 33 -2.79 -36.44 -17.47
C GLN A 33 -3.53 -35.48 -18.41
N THR A 34 -3.04 -34.24 -18.51
CA THR A 34 -2.97 -33.51 -19.79
C THR A 34 -1.96 -32.36 -19.69
N LEU A 35 -0.66 -32.69 -19.71
CA LEU A 35 0.40 -31.76 -20.10
C LEU A 35 0.93 -32.24 -21.44
N GLN A 36 0.21 -31.96 -22.53
CA GLN A 36 0.71 -31.98 -23.92
C GLN A 36 -0.45 -31.71 -24.90
N GLN A 37 -0.84 -30.44 -25.03
CA GLN A 37 -1.35 -29.83 -26.29
C GLN A 37 -1.97 -28.47 -25.98
N LEU A 38 -1.16 -27.41 -25.97
CA LEU A 38 -1.58 -26.06 -26.33
C LEU A 38 -0.40 -25.39 -27.01
N ASN A 39 -0.20 -25.74 -28.29
CA ASN A 39 0.65 -25.00 -29.20
C ASN A 39 -0.28 -24.18 -30.10
N SER A 40 -0.60 -22.96 -29.66
CA SER A 40 -1.24 -21.91 -30.46
C SER A 40 -0.95 -20.57 -29.80
N ASN A 41 -0.44 -19.64 -30.59
CA ASN A 41 0.10 -18.33 -30.24
C ASN A 41 -0.80 -17.46 -29.36
N THR A 42 -0.74 -17.64 -28.05
CA THR A 42 -1.16 -16.61 -27.09
C THR A 42 -0.31 -16.73 -25.85
N VAL A 43 0.89 -16.14 -25.90
CA VAL A 43 1.59 -15.77 -24.66
C VAL A 43 0.71 -14.70 -24.02
N VAL A 44 -0.26 -15.11 -23.22
CA VAL A 44 -0.78 -14.27 -22.14
C VAL A 44 0.43 -14.06 -21.26
N GLY A 45 1.17 -12.99 -21.56
CA GLY A 45 2.24 -12.51 -20.73
C GLY A 45 1.58 -12.30 -19.38
N ILE A 46 1.85 -13.22 -18.44
CA ILE A 46 1.71 -12.91 -17.03
C ILE A 46 2.76 -11.83 -16.84
N LYS A 47 2.34 -10.58 -17.08
CA LYS A 47 3.09 -9.40 -16.70
C LYS A 47 3.16 -9.57 -15.20
N LYS A 48 4.27 -10.17 -14.73
CA LYS A 48 4.74 -9.98 -13.37
C LYS A 48 4.62 -8.48 -13.20
N ILE A 49 3.63 -8.05 -12.43
CA ILE A 49 3.47 -6.64 -12.11
C ILE A 49 4.75 -6.36 -11.37
N ALA A 50 5.74 -5.84 -12.10
CA ALA A 50 6.99 -5.42 -11.52
C ALA A 50 6.51 -4.43 -10.46
N ALA A 51 6.75 -4.76 -9.19
CA ALA A 51 6.46 -3.87 -8.09
C ALA A 51 6.99 -2.50 -8.53
N ASN A 52 6.11 -1.50 -8.60
CA ASN A 52 6.55 -0.15 -8.93
C ASN A 52 7.77 0.13 -8.04
N PRO A 53 8.93 0.46 -8.62
CA PRO A 53 10.12 0.71 -7.83
C PRO A 53 9.76 1.69 -6.72
N GLU A 54 10.08 1.32 -5.48
CA GLU A 54 9.73 2.16 -4.34
C GLU A 54 10.43 3.51 -4.47
N ASP A 55 9.68 4.56 -4.22
CA ASP A 55 10.18 5.91 -4.28
C ASP A 55 10.94 6.24 -2.99
N CYS A 56 12.25 5.99 -3.02
CA CYS A 56 13.11 6.13 -1.87
C CYS A 56 14.32 7.03 -2.15
N ILE A 57 14.66 7.87 -1.17
CA ILE A 57 15.84 8.71 -1.15
C ILE A 57 16.78 8.17 -0.08
N ALA A 58 17.98 7.76 -0.50
CA ALA A 58 19.03 7.32 0.42
C ALA A 58 19.71 8.52 1.08
N PHE A 59 20.22 8.31 2.28
CA PHE A 59 21.03 9.28 3.02
C PHE A 59 22.03 8.55 3.93
N ASN A 60 23.12 9.22 4.29
CA ASN A 60 24.13 8.72 5.20
C ASN A 60 23.84 9.19 6.64
N PRO A 61 23.36 8.31 7.54
CA PRO A 61 23.07 8.70 8.91
C PRO A 61 24.30 9.20 9.68
N ASN A 62 25.52 8.89 9.25
CA ASN A 62 26.75 9.34 9.93
C ASN A 62 27.10 10.80 9.63
N SER A 63 26.63 11.36 8.52
CA SER A 63 26.79 12.78 8.20
C SER A 63 25.52 13.59 8.45
N THR A 64 24.55 13.03 9.17
CA THR A 64 23.35 13.76 9.61
C THR A 64 23.60 14.53 10.91
N ALA A 65 22.99 15.71 11.02
CA ALA A 65 23.02 16.54 12.22
C ALA A 65 21.73 17.33 12.38
N VAL A 66 21.39 17.69 13.61
CA VAL A 66 20.34 18.68 13.91
C VAL A 66 20.95 20.07 13.79
N LYS A 67 20.37 20.92 12.93
CA LYS A 67 20.81 22.32 12.76
C LYS A 67 19.61 23.25 12.70
N GLN A 68 19.79 24.47 13.20
CA GLN A 68 18.85 25.54 12.95
C GLN A 68 19.23 26.24 11.63
N VAL A 69 18.30 26.28 10.69
CA VAL A 69 18.47 26.87 9.35
C VAL A 69 17.29 27.80 9.11
N ASN A 70 17.57 29.10 8.91
CA ASN A 70 16.56 30.15 8.68
C ASN A 70 15.41 30.11 9.71
N GLY A 71 15.77 29.99 11.00
CA GLY A 71 14.80 29.98 12.11
C GLY A 71 14.11 28.64 12.38
N SER A 72 14.23 27.64 11.50
CA SER A 72 13.65 26.31 11.70
C SER A 72 14.71 25.25 12.05
N TRP A 73 14.38 24.35 12.97
CA TRP A 73 15.17 23.17 13.31
C TRP A 73 14.97 22.09 12.25
N LYS A 74 16.08 21.62 11.69
CA LYS A 74 16.11 20.62 10.63
C LYS A 74 17.10 19.51 10.98
N ILE A 75 16.83 18.33 10.43
CA ILE A 75 17.85 17.30 10.28
C ILE A 75 18.45 17.46 8.89
N VAL A 76 19.75 17.72 8.83
CA VAL A 76 20.50 17.93 7.59
C VAL A 76 21.53 16.85 7.40
N GLU A 77 21.74 16.44 6.16
CA GLU A 77 22.84 15.61 5.70
C GLU A 77 23.94 16.50 5.08
N ASN A 78 25.20 16.21 5.37
CA ASN A 78 26.36 16.91 4.81
C ASN A 78 26.28 18.44 5.02
N GLY A 79 25.66 18.85 6.13
CA GLY A 79 25.57 20.23 6.60
C GLY A 79 24.52 21.12 5.95
N ASN A 80 24.14 20.86 4.69
CA ASN A 80 23.37 21.81 3.87
C ASN A 80 22.12 21.17 3.21
N HIS A 81 22.08 19.84 3.07
CA HIS A 81 20.94 19.14 2.49
C HIS A 81 19.96 18.75 3.59
N TRP A 82 18.87 19.52 3.76
CA TRP A 82 17.88 19.23 4.79
C TRP A 82 16.94 18.11 4.34
N MET A 83 16.65 17.19 5.26
CA MET A 83 15.82 16.01 5.01
C MET A 83 14.47 16.08 5.74
N PHE A 84 14.47 16.68 6.92
CA PHE A 84 13.31 16.80 7.80
C PHE A 84 13.28 18.19 8.42
N ASP A 85 12.09 18.77 8.53
CA ASP A 85 11.83 20.12 9.07
C ASP A 85 10.87 20.02 10.25
N PHE A 86 11.23 20.66 11.36
CA PHE A 86 10.51 20.62 12.62
C PHE A 86 10.04 22.02 13.06
N GLY A 87 10.20 23.05 12.21
CA GLY A 87 9.87 24.42 12.57
C GLY A 87 10.60 24.87 13.85
N ALA A 88 9.87 25.43 14.81
CA ALA A 88 10.43 25.88 16.09
C ALA A 88 10.73 24.73 17.09
N LYS A 89 10.39 23.48 16.77
CA LYS A 89 10.38 22.35 17.72
C LYS A 89 11.74 21.65 17.82
N LYS A 90 12.71 22.30 18.48
CA LYS A 90 14.07 21.77 18.69
C LYS A 90 14.09 20.37 19.31
N ASP A 91 13.27 20.13 20.32
CA ASP A 91 13.30 18.87 21.08
C ASP A 91 12.75 17.72 20.25
N GLU A 92 11.73 17.95 19.43
CA GLU A 92 11.22 16.98 18.46
C GLU A 92 12.26 16.66 17.38
N ALA A 93 12.95 17.68 16.84
CA ALA A 93 14.07 17.47 15.90
C ALA A 93 15.18 16.61 16.52
N THR A 94 15.55 16.91 17.76
CA THR A 94 16.56 16.17 18.52
C THR A 94 16.13 14.72 18.75
N ARG A 95 14.87 14.50 19.14
CA ARG A 95 14.33 13.16 19.38
C ARG A 95 14.26 12.34 18.09
N ALA A 96 13.80 12.93 16.99
CA ALA A 96 13.76 12.27 15.69
C ALA A 96 15.17 11.90 15.20
N PHE A 97 16.16 12.80 15.38
CA PHE A 97 17.55 12.51 15.07
C PHE A 97 18.08 11.30 15.87
N GLN A 98 17.82 11.24 17.18
CA GLN A 98 18.20 10.09 18.00
C GLN A 98 17.55 8.79 17.51
N VAL A 99 16.27 8.82 17.14
CA VAL A 99 15.54 7.66 16.59
C VAL A 99 16.20 7.17 15.29
N ILE A 100 16.48 8.08 14.34
CA ILE A 100 17.16 7.76 13.08
C ILE A 100 18.53 7.11 13.35
N LYS A 101 19.31 7.68 14.28
CA LYS A 101 20.65 7.17 14.64
C LYS A 101 20.58 5.81 15.32
N GLN A 102 19.67 5.61 16.26
CA GLN A 102 19.57 4.35 17.02
C GLN A 102 19.10 3.19 16.15
N TYR A 103 18.14 3.42 15.26
CA TYR A 103 17.72 2.40 14.30
C TYR A 103 18.68 2.26 13.10
N GLY A 104 19.60 3.21 12.91
CA GLY A 104 20.50 3.24 11.76
C GLY A 104 19.75 3.39 10.43
N MET A 105 18.65 4.15 10.43
CA MET A 105 17.89 4.41 9.22
C MET A 105 18.73 5.22 8.22
N ASN A 106 18.65 4.89 6.94
CA ASN A 106 19.47 5.48 5.88
C ASN A 106 18.70 5.62 4.55
N LYS A 107 17.38 5.44 4.59
CA LYS A 107 16.51 5.56 3.43
C LYS A 107 15.14 6.09 3.85
N SER A 108 14.68 7.16 3.19
CA SER A 108 13.36 7.74 3.37
C SER A 108 12.53 7.41 2.14
N CYS A 109 11.37 6.80 2.32
CA CYS A 109 10.53 6.32 1.24
C CYS A 109 9.13 6.93 1.29
N PHE A 110 8.51 7.02 0.12
CA PHE A 110 7.31 7.82 -0.10
C PHE A 110 6.31 7.08 -0.98
N VAL A 111 5.03 7.37 -0.77
CA VAL A 111 3.93 7.04 -1.68
C VAL A 111 3.21 8.33 -2.03
N GLY A 112 3.17 8.69 -3.31
CA GLY A 112 2.43 9.88 -3.78
C GLY A 112 3.20 11.21 -3.73
N ARG A 113 4.52 11.24 -3.96
CA ARG A 113 5.23 12.54 -4.12
C ARG A 113 4.60 13.36 -5.26
N PRO A 114 4.56 14.70 -5.16
CA PRO A 114 5.28 15.56 -4.20
C PRO A 114 4.61 15.74 -2.83
N GLN A 115 3.33 15.37 -2.66
CA GLN A 115 2.58 15.46 -1.41
C GLN A 115 2.24 14.06 -0.91
N PRO A 116 3.23 13.33 -0.37
CA PRO A 116 3.06 11.91 -0.11
C PRO A 116 2.00 11.64 0.96
N SER A 117 1.09 10.71 0.68
CA SER A 117 0.09 10.21 1.62
C SER A 117 0.67 9.21 2.63
N PHE A 118 1.82 8.63 2.33
CA PHE A 118 2.51 7.70 3.21
C PHE A 118 4.03 7.89 3.15
N LYS A 119 4.65 7.87 4.32
CA LYS A 119 6.10 8.01 4.50
C LYS A 119 6.58 6.91 5.44
N TYR A 120 7.73 6.35 5.14
CA TYR A 120 8.38 5.37 6.01
C TYR A 120 9.89 5.46 5.84
N LEU A 121 10.63 4.92 6.81
CA LEU A 121 12.08 4.88 6.77
C LEU A 121 12.55 3.43 6.86
N LEU A 122 13.70 3.16 6.25
CA LEU A 122 14.35 1.85 6.26
C LEU A 122 15.79 1.95 6.72
N LYS A 123 16.29 0.83 7.25
CA LYS A 123 17.71 0.52 7.40
C LYS A 123 18.11 -0.40 6.24
N ASN A 124 18.84 0.16 5.28
CA ASN A 124 19.07 -0.43 3.95
C ASN A 124 17.72 -0.76 3.29
N ASP A 125 17.40 -2.04 3.15
CA ASP A 125 16.15 -2.57 2.59
C ASP A 125 15.31 -3.28 3.64
N ASN A 126 15.53 -2.99 4.92
CA ASN A 126 14.81 -3.61 6.03
C ASN A 126 14.08 -2.57 6.88
N ALA A 127 12.92 -2.94 7.38
CA ALA A 127 12.25 -2.19 8.43
C ALA A 127 13.16 -2.09 9.68
N PRO A 128 13.15 -0.94 10.38
CA PRO A 128 13.71 -0.84 11.74
C PRO A 128 13.11 -1.91 12.67
N VAL A 129 13.89 -2.44 13.60
CA VAL A 129 13.49 -3.56 14.48
C VAL A 129 13.82 -3.25 15.94
N GLY A 130 12.91 -3.64 16.84
CA GLY A 130 13.09 -3.53 18.28
C GLY A 130 12.49 -2.24 18.81
N ALA A 131 12.53 -2.06 20.13
CA ALA A 131 11.98 -0.88 20.79
C ALA A 131 13.08 0.03 21.31
N ILE A 132 12.86 1.33 21.19
CA ILE A 132 13.62 2.35 21.90
C ILE A 132 12.82 2.76 23.15
N ARG A 133 13.50 2.99 24.27
CA ARG A 133 12.83 3.45 25.50
C ARG A 133 12.18 4.82 25.27
N GLY A 134 10.95 4.99 25.74
CA GLY A 134 10.21 6.25 25.62
C GLY A 134 9.77 6.57 24.20
N GLU A 135 9.57 5.55 23.36
CA GLU A 135 8.84 5.73 22.10
C GLU A 135 7.35 5.88 22.34
N ASP A 136 6.72 6.66 21.48
CA ASP A 136 5.27 6.77 21.40
C ASP A 136 4.78 6.05 20.15
N CYS A 137 4.21 4.86 20.31
CA CYS A 137 3.80 4.01 19.19
C CYS A 137 2.41 3.41 19.38
N VAL A 138 1.65 3.36 18.29
CA VAL A 138 0.42 2.56 18.17
C VAL A 138 0.77 1.21 17.57
N ALA A 139 0.32 0.14 18.22
CA ALA A 139 0.48 -1.23 17.73
C ALA A 139 -0.55 -1.54 16.64
N PHE A 140 -0.15 -2.35 15.66
CA PHE A 140 -1.07 -2.97 14.72
C PHE A 140 -0.49 -4.29 14.22
N ASN A 141 -1.34 -5.15 13.68
CA ASN A 141 -0.95 -6.43 13.11
C ASN A 141 -1.06 -6.40 11.58
N PRO A 142 0.06 -6.47 10.83
CA PRO A 142 0.04 -6.40 9.37
C PRO A 142 -0.71 -7.57 8.71
N ALA A 143 -0.92 -8.69 9.42
CA ALA A 143 -1.69 -9.83 8.91
C ALA A 143 -3.21 -9.59 8.93
N THR A 144 -3.71 -8.81 9.89
CA THR A 144 -5.13 -8.44 10.02
C THR A 144 -5.43 -7.05 9.46
N THR A 145 -4.39 -6.29 9.12
CA THR A 145 -4.52 -4.97 8.51
C THR A 145 -5.13 -5.08 7.11
N THR A 146 -6.19 -4.33 6.87
CA THR A 146 -6.95 -4.31 5.61
C THR A 146 -7.21 -2.91 5.10
N LEU A 147 -7.58 -2.81 3.83
CA LEU A 147 -8.06 -1.58 3.22
C LEU A 147 -9.58 -1.49 3.41
N SER A 148 -10.07 -0.34 3.85
CA SER A 148 -11.50 -0.08 3.99
C SER A 148 -11.87 1.29 3.44
N LYS A 149 -13.03 1.39 2.79
CA LYS A 149 -13.60 2.66 2.34
C LYS A 149 -14.66 3.12 3.34
N ILE A 150 -14.35 4.17 4.10
CA ILE A 150 -15.20 4.67 5.18
C ILE A 150 -15.43 6.17 4.96
N ASN A 151 -16.69 6.60 4.92
CA ASN A 151 -17.08 7.98 4.66
C ASN A 151 -16.40 8.57 3.40
N ASN A 152 -16.41 7.79 2.32
CA ASN A 152 -15.77 8.12 1.05
C ASN A 152 -14.23 8.32 1.12
N ARG A 153 -13.58 7.85 2.19
CA ARG A 153 -12.13 7.91 2.36
C ARG A 153 -11.55 6.50 2.42
N TRP A 154 -10.42 6.30 1.77
CA TRP A 154 -9.66 5.06 1.81
C TRP A 154 -8.75 5.07 3.04
N LYS A 155 -8.90 4.04 3.85
CA LYS A 155 -8.17 3.89 5.11
C LYS A 155 -7.54 2.52 5.18
N ILE A 156 -6.38 2.46 5.81
CA ILE A 156 -5.81 1.21 6.29
C ILE A 156 -6.25 1.05 7.74
N VAL A 157 -6.87 -0.08 8.05
CA VAL A 157 -7.48 -0.37 9.35
C VAL A 157 -6.96 -1.69 9.91
N ASP A 158 -6.89 -1.79 11.24
CA ASP A 158 -6.62 -3.04 11.95
C ASP A 158 -7.74 -3.28 12.98
N GLY A 159 -8.61 -4.25 12.68
CA GLY A 159 -9.88 -4.43 13.39
C GLY A 159 -10.73 -3.15 13.31
N SER A 160 -11.09 -2.59 14.46
CA SER A 160 -11.84 -1.33 14.57
C SER A 160 -10.98 -0.07 14.55
N HIS A 161 -9.64 -0.17 14.55
CA HIS A 161 -8.75 0.97 14.61
C HIS A 161 -8.37 1.46 13.22
N TRP A 162 -8.48 2.78 12.99
CA TRP A 162 -7.95 3.40 11.78
C TRP A 162 -6.48 3.72 11.98
N MET A 163 -5.63 3.17 11.11
CA MET A 163 -4.19 3.32 11.19
C MET A 163 -3.68 4.45 10.29
N PHE A 164 -4.17 4.49 9.05
CA PHE A 164 -3.74 5.47 8.05
C PHE A 164 -4.92 5.89 7.18
N ASP A 165 -4.91 7.13 6.71
CA ASP A 165 -5.97 7.74 5.89
C ASP A 165 -5.38 8.36 4.63
N PHE A 166 -5.94 7.98 3.48
CA PHE A 166 -5.46 8.32 2.15
C PHE A 166 -6.42 9.25 1.40
N ASN A 167 -7.35 9.90 2.12
CA ASN A 167 -8.45 10.67 1.53
C ASN A 167 -9.17 9.82 0.46
N THR A 168 -9.36 10.35 -0.74
CA THR A 168 -10.01 9.65 -1.86
C THR A 168 -9.06 8.77 -2.68
N ASN A 169 -7.76 8.68 -2.31
CA ASN A 169 -6.74 8.01 -3.12
C ASN A 169 -6.62 6.51 -2.82
N GLU A 170 -7.40 5.70 -3.54
CA GLU A 170 -7.39 4.24 -3.41
C GLU A 170 -6.05 3.61 -3.77
N ALA A 171 -5.40 4.10 -4.83
CA ALA A 171 -4.20 3.50 -5.38
C ALA A 171 -3.03 3.59 -4.39
N GLU A 172 -2.84 4.77 -3.79
CA GLU A 172 -1.81 4.98 -2.77
C GLU A 172 -2.10 4.20 -1.48
N ALA A 173 -3.38 4.05 -1.13
CA ALA A 173 -3.78 3.22 0.01
C ALA A 173 -3.46 1.73 -0.20
N LYS A 174 -3.73 1.20 -1.40
CA LYS A 174 -3.36 -0.17 -1.80
C LYS A 174 -1.86 -0.37 -1.76
N GLN A 175 -1.11 0.54 -2.39
CA GLN A 175 0.36 0.49 -2.39
C GLN A 175 0.93 0.53 -0.98
N SER A 176 0.39 1.39 -0.11
CA SER A 176 0.84 1.51 1.28
C SER A 176 0.54 0.25 2.09
N LEU A 177 -0.61 -0.40 1.86
CA LEU A 177 -0.93 -1.69 2.48
C LEU A 177 0.07 -2.78 2.04
N GLU A 178 0.43 -2.82 0.76
CA GLU A 178 1.44 -3.75 0.24
C GLU A 178 2.81 -3.50 0.89
N ILE A 179 3.22 -2.23 1.05
CA ILE A 179 4.46 -1.84 1.74
C ILE A 179 4.44 -2.28 3.20
N ILE A 180 3.33 -2.04 3.92
CA ILE A 180 3.16 -2.49 5.31
C ILE A 180 3.35 -4.00 5.43
N LYS A 181 2.73 -4.77 4.53
CA LYS A 181 2.84 -6.24 4.51
C LYS A 181 4.24 -6.71 4.11
N LYS A 182 4.84 -6.08 3.09
CA LYS A 182 6.20 -6.39 2.60
C LYS A 182 7.23 -6.25 3.70
N TYR A 183 7.22 -5.12 4.41
CA TYR A 183 8.18 -4.83 5.48
C TYR A 183 7.78 -5.38 6.84
N LYS A 184 6.55 -5.90 6.96
CA LYS A 184 5.95 -6.46 8.17
C LYS A 184 5.96 -5.49 9.34
N PHE A 185 5.72 -4.20 9.08
CA PHE A 185 5.63 -3.20 10.14
C PHE A 185 4.55 -3.58 11.15
N THR A 186 4.82 -3.39 12.44
CA THR A 186 3.91 -3.72 13.56
C THR A 186 3.64 -2.52 14.47
N ARG A 187 4.37 -1.41 14.26
CA ARG A 187 4.28 -0.19 15.04
C ARG A 187 4.27 1.03 14.14
N SER A 188 3.35 1.95 14.40
CA SER A 188 3.38 3.32 13.90
C SER A 188 3.76 4.23 15.04
N CYS A 189 4.88 4.93 14.90
CA CYS A 189 5.52 5.68 15.97
C CYS A 189 5.61 7.16 15.63
N PHE A 190 5.59 7.98 16.66
CA PHE A 190 5.40 9.41 16.58
C PHE A 190 6.42 10.15 17.45
N VAL A 191 6.81 11.34 17.00
CA VAL A 191 7.51 12.34 17.81
C VAL A 191 6.64 13.60 17.78
N GLY A 192 6.11 13.99 18.94
CA GLY A 192 5.35 15.25 19.11
C GLY A 192 3.83 15.16 18.90
N ARG A 193 3.14 14.15 19.43
CA ARG A 193 1.66 14.13 19.37
C ARG A 193 1.03 15.26 20.22
N PRO A 194 -0.17 15.78 19.86
CA PRO A 194 -1.10 15.28 18.84
C PRO A 194 -0.78 15.62 17.38
N ASP A 195 0.09 16.60 17.12
CA ASP A 195 0.51 17.01 15.77
C ASP A 195 2.00 16.70 15.53
N PRO A 196 2.33 15.42 15.24
CA PRO A 196 3.69 14.92 15.25
C PRO A 196 4.52 15.54 14.12
N SER A 197 5.69 16.11 14.45
CA SER A 197 6.62 16.58 13.42
C SER A 197 7.45 15.46 12.78
N PHE A 198 7.40 14.24 13.33
CA PHE A 198 8.02 13.08 12.72
C PHE A 198 7.26 11.79 13.01
N THR A 199 7.11 10.95 11.98
CA THR A 199 6.48 9.64 12.06
C THR A 199 7.34 8.59 11.37
N TYR A 200 7.37 7.39 11.92
CA TYR A 200 8.12 6.27 11.36
C TYR A 200 7.43 4.95 11.70
N LEU A 201 7.81 3.90 10.97
CA LEU A 201 7.29 2.55 11.17
C LEU A 201 8.43 1.61 11.56
N ARG A 202 8.12 0.61 12.38
CA ARG A 202 9.09 -0.41 12.79
C ARG A 202 8.44 -1.76 13.08
N LYS A 203 9.30 -2.75 13.32
CA LYS A 203 8.97 -4.09 13.83
C LYS A 203 9.21 -4.20 15.33
#